data_AF-A0A4Q3KG40-F1
#
_entry.id   AF-A0A4Q3KG40-F1
#
_cell.length_a   1.000
_cell.length_b   1.000
_cell.length_c   1.000
_cell.angle_alpha   90.00
_cell.angle_beta   90.00
_cell.angle_gamma   90.00
#
_symmetry.space_group_name_H-M   'P 1'
#
loop_
_entity.id
_entity.type
_entity.pdbx_description
1 polymer ?
#
loop_
_entity_poly.entity_id
_entity_poly.type
_entity_poly.pdbx_seq_one_letter_code
_entity_poly.pdbx_strand_id
1 'polypeptide(L)'
;MKKSLIALAVIAAYTLGATQQEELPVGAAFDAPDDIADKLIADGQARLADTAEKQPQAKQSTKPIEARLLIDGEHGRANDLVTLPMDVVKQLVKDAAADDSKAAVAYAKDLPQNQRRKT
;
A
#
# COMPACT_ATOMS: atom_id res chain seq x y z
N MET A 1 1.74 -11.26 30.51
CA MET A 1 1.35 -12.00 29.28
C MET A 1 1.61 -11.05 28.10
N LYS A 2 1.34 -11.44 26.85
CA LYS A 2 1.50 -10.53 25.69
C LYS A 2 0.12 -10.31 25.07
N LYS A 3 -0.18 -9.06 24.72
CA LYS A 3 -1.38 -8.64 24.00
C LYS A 3 -1.03 -8.32 22.57
N SER A 4 -1.83 -8.83 21.64
CA SER A 4 -1.75 -8.44 20.23
C SER A 4 -2.47 -7.10 20.04
N LEU A 5 -1.75 -6.13 19.51
CA LEU A 5 -2.21 -4.76 19.28
C LEU A 5 -2.10 -4.40 17.81
N ILE A 6 -2.90 -3.42 17.40
CA ILE A 6 -2.81 -2.76 16.09
C ILE A 6 -2.32 -1.33 16.33
N ALA A 7 -1.25 -0.93 15.65
CA ALA A 7 -0.72 0.42 15.73
C ALA A 7 -1.69 1.42 15.08
N LEU A 8 -2.02 2.51 15.77
CA LEU A 8 -2.81 3.64 15.27
C LEU A 8 -1.95 4.84 14.89
N ALA A 9 -0.69 4.87 15.34
CA ALA A 9 0.35 5.82 14.96
C ALA A 9 1.62 5.05 14.56
N VAL A 10 2.59 5.72 13.92
CA VAL A 10 3.91 5.11 13.71
C VAL A 10 4.56 4.91 15.07
N ILE A 11 4.81 3.66 15.46
CA ILE A 11 5.43 3.34 16.75
C ILE A 11 6.89 2.98 16.49
N ALA A 12 7.79 3.78 17.04
CA ALA A 12 9.21 3.44 17.05
C ALA A 12 9.42 2.18 17.91
N ALA A 13 9.80 1.06 17.30
CA ALA A 13 9.97 -0.23 17.98
C ALA A 13 11.01 -0.25 19.10
N TYR A 14 11.81 0.80 19.25
CA TYR A 14 12.69 1.04 20.40
C TYR A 14 11.93 0.99 21.74
N THR A 15 10.64 1.36 21.77
CA THR A 15 9.81 1.32 22.98
C THR A 15 9.30 -0.07 23.33
N LEU A 16 9.36 -1.02 22.39
CA LEU A 16 8.81 -2.38 22.51
C LEU A 16 9.85 -3.45 22.89
N GLY A 17 11.13 -3.07 23.03
CA GLY A 17 12.20 -4.00 23.39
C GLY A 17 12.53 -5.05 22.31
N ALA A 18 12.01 -4.89 21.09
CA ALA A 18 12.36 -5.72 19.95
C ALA A 18 13.68 -5.22 19.35
N THR A 19 14.70 -6.08 19.31
CA THR A 19 16.03 -5.83 18.74
C THR A 19 16.05 -5.73 17.20
N GLN A 20 14.98 -5.22 16.60
CA GLN A 20 14.89 -4.90 15.18
C GLN A 20 14.36 -3.47 15.05
N GLN A 21 15.21 -2.62 14.48
CA GLN A 21 14.93 -1.24 14.08
C GLN A 21 13.89 -1.21 12.95
N GLU A 22 12.68 -1.68 13.22
CA GLU A 22 11.60 -1.65 12.25
C GLU A 22 10.49 -0.79 12.86
N GLU A 23 10.34 0.43 12.35
CA GLU A 23 9.20 1.28 12.70
C GLU A 23 7.93 0.52 12.38
N LEU A 24 7.04 0.35 13.36
CA LEU A 24 5.76 -0.29 13.12
C LEU A 24 4.85 0.73 12.42
N PRO A 25 4.49 0.49 11.14
CA PRO A 25 3.64 1.42 10.42
C PRO A 25 2.24 1.41 11.03
N VAL A 26 1.53 2.53 10.84
CA VAL A 26 0.11 2.64 11.21
C VAL A 26 -0.68 1.48 10.58
N GLY A 27 -1.43 0.76 11.39
CA GLY A 27 -2.22 -0.41 11.01
C GLY A 27 -1.49 -1.74 11.14
N ALA A 28 -0.20 -1.76 11.50
CA ALA A 28 0.53 -3.00 11.74
C ALA A 28 0.05 -3.68 13.02
N ALA A 29 -0.17 -5.00 12.94
CA ALA A 29 -0.38 -5.84 14.12
C ALA A 29 0.98 -6.18 14.74
N PHE A 30 1.09 -6.05 16.07
CA PHE A 30 2.29 -6.36 16.83
C PHE A 30 1.93 -6.90 18.21
N ASP A 31 2.79 -7.77 18.75
CA ASP A 31 2.63 -8.30 20.11
C ASP A 31 3.45 -7.49 21.10
N ALA A 32 2.78 -6.91 22.10
CA ALA A 32 3.43 -6.16 23.17
C ALA A 32 3.16 -6.80 24.54
N PRO A 33 4.10 -6.67 25.51
CA PRO A 33 3.83 -7.00 26.91
C PRO A 33 2.64 -6.18 27.44
N ASP A 34 1.86 -6.75 28.36
CA ASP A 34 0.65 -6.11 28.90
C ASP A 34 0.87 -4.66 29.38
N ASP A 35 1.97 -4.42 30.10
CA ASP A 35 2.31 -3.09 30.65
C ASP A 35 2.57 -2.02 29.57
N ILE A 36 3.09 -2.44 28.42
CA ILE A 36 3.34 -1.56 27.27
C ILE A 36 2.08 -1.42 26.42
N ALA A 37 1.33 -2.52 26.29
CA ALA A 37 0.10 -2.52 25.54
C ALA A 37 -0.94 -1.56 26.13
N ASP A 38 -1.11 -1.58 27.45
CA ASP A 38 -2.07 -0.69 28.12
C ASP A 38 -1.66 0.78 28.03
N LYS A 39 -0.35 1.10 28.02
CA LYS A 39 0.15 2.45 27.76
C LYS A 39 -0.13 2.91 26.34
N LEU A 40 0.17 2.07 25.34
CA LEU A 40 -0.05 2.42 23.94
C LEU A 40 -1.53 2.60 23.61
N ILE A 41 -2.41 1.86 24.28
CA ILE A 41 -3.86 2.06 24.19
C ILE A 41 -4.27 3.39 24.86
N ALA A 42 -3.76 3.67 26.06
CA ALA A 42 -4.06 4.92 26.78
C ALA A 42 -3.57 6.17 26.02
N ASP A 43 -2.42 6.09 25.35
CA ASP A 43 -1.84 7.17 24.55
C ASP A 43 -2.51 7.28 23.16
N GLY A 44 -3.49 6.43 22.85
CA GLY A 44 -4.17 6.40 21.55
C GLY A 44 -3.28 5.95 20.39
N GLN A 45 -2.12 5.35 20.68
CA GLN A 45 -1.14 4.89 19.71
C GLN A 45 -1.41 3.46 19.23
N ALA A 46 -2.23 2.68 19.93
CA ALA A 46 -2.59 1.33 19.54
C ALA A 46 -4.00 0.93 20.02
N ARG A 47 -4.56 -0.13 19.45
CA ARG A 47 -5.83 -0.75 19.90
C ARG A 47 -5.71 -2.27 20.00
N LEU A 48 -6.50 -2.90 20.88
CA LEU A 48 -6.58 -4.35 20.99
C LEU A 48 -6.99 -4.97 19.65
N ALA A 49 -6.30 -6.03 19.23
CA ALA A 49 -6.60 -6.74 17.98
C ALA A 49 -7.89 -7.61 18.04
N ASP A 50 -8.67 -7.52 19.12
CA ASP A 50 -9.81 -8.39 19.44
C ASP A 50 -11.13 -8.02 18.71
N THR A 51 -11.10 -7.08 17.78
CA THR A 51 -12.17 -6.94 16.81
C THR A 51 -11.65 -7.32 15.44
N ALA A 52 -12.34 -8.29 14.84
CA ALA A 52 -12.26 -8.71 13.45
C ALA A 52 -12.60 -7.58 12.45
N GLU A 53 -12.17 -6.36 12.71
CA GLU A 53 -12.06 -5.31 11.71
C GLU A 53 -10.76 -5.54 10.96
N LYS A 54 -10.88 -6.33 9.89
CA LYS A 54 -10.01 -6.28 8.74
C LYS A 54 -9.69 -4.81 8.40
N GLN A 55 -8.56 -4.31 8.89
CA GLN A 55 -7.90 -3.15 8.30
C GLN A 55 -6.68 -3.62 7.52
N PRO A 56 -6.40 -2.92 6.41
CA PRO A 56 -6.03 -3.53 5.16
C PRO A 56 -4.68 -4.19 5.31
N GLN A 57 -4.69 -5.52 5.34
CA GLN A 57 -3.52 -6.30 5.00
C GLN A 57 -3.04 -5.77 3.65
N ALA A 58 -1.92 -5.04 3.68
CA ALA A 58 -1.02 -4.98 2.56
C ALA A 58 -0.90 -6.41 2.02
N LYS A 59 -1.24 -6.58 0.74
CA LYS A 59 -1.72 -7.82 0.07
C LYS A 59 -3.24 -7.93 -0.06
N GLN A 60 -3.93 -6.86 -0.44
CA GLN A 60 -4.95 -7.08 -1.45
C GLN A 60 -4.20 -7.41 -2.74
N SER A 61 -4.24 -8.68 -3.12
CA SER A 61 -4.04 -9.10 -4.50
C SER A 61 -5.17 -8.47 -5.32
N THR A 62 -5.10 -7.15 -5.50
CA THR A 62 -5.93 -6.43 -6.41
C THR A 62 -5.52 -6.90 -7.79
N LYS A 63 -6.50 -7.44 -8.52
CA LYS A 63 -6.29 -7.90 -9.89
C LYS A 63 -5.53 -6.79 -10.62
N PRO A 64 -4.39 -7.12 -11.25
CA PRO A 64 -3.65 -6.10 -11.96
C PRO A 64 -4.52 -5.59 -13.11
N ILE A 65 -4.59 -4.28 -13.26
CA ILE A 65 -5.32 -3.63 -14.35
C ILE A 65 -4.33 -2.87 -15.22
N GLU A 66 -4.70 -2.72 -16.48
CA GLU A 66 -3.94 -1.94 -17.44
C GLU A 66 -4.32 -0.46 -17.32
N ALA A 67 -3.34 0.42 -17.31
CA ALA A 67 -3.53 1.87 -17.32
C ALA A 67 -2.48 2.54 -18.22
N ARG A 68 -2.86 3.68 -18.80
CA ARG A 68 -1.95 4.54 -19.54
C ARG A 68 -1.31 5.52 -18.58
N LEU A 69 0.02 5.61 -18.56
CA LEU A 69 0.70 6.70 -17.86
C LEU A 69 0.49 8.02 -18.62
N LEU A 70 0.23 9.10 -17.88
CA LEU A 70 0.09 10.44 -18.45
C LEU A 70 1.39 11.25 -18.33
N ILE A 71 2.25 10.88 -17.39
CA ILE A 71 3.52 11.54 -17.10
C ILE A 71 4.67 10.51 -17.06
N ASP A 72 5.89 10.99 -17.23
CA ASP A 72 7.09 10.21 -16.95
C ASP A 72 7.23 10.00 -15.44
N GLY A 73 7.61 8.80 -15.02
CA GLY A 73 7.75 8.50 -13.60
C GLY A 73 8.40 7.15 -13.33
N GLU A 74 8.27 6.68 -12.09
CA GLU A 74 8.85 5.43 -11.61
C GLU A 74 8.35 4.20 -12.38
N HIS A 75 7.10 4.26 -12.87
CA HIS A 75 6.44 3.13 -13.54
C HIS A 75 6.65 3.09 -15.06
N GLY A 76 7.26 4.11 -15.66
CA GLY A 76 7.45 4.20 -17.11
C GLY A 76 7.41 5.63 -17.62
N ARG A 77 7.28 5.76 -18.95
CA ARG A 77 7.17 7.05 -19.62
C ARG A 77 5.72 7.41 -19.89
N ALA A 78 5.49 8.68 -20.17
CA ALA A 78 4.21 9.18 -20.62
C ALA A 78 3.73 8.38 -21.85
N ASN A 79 2.48 7.97 -21.78
CA ASN A 79 1.77 7.12 -22.72
C ASN A 79 2.15 5.63 -22.71
N ASP A 80 3.01 5.19 -21.79
CA ASP A 80 3.28 3.77 -21.64
C ASP A 80 2.05 3.05 -21.09
N LEU A 81 1.83 1.83 -21.60
CA LEU A 81 0.80 0.94 -21.12
C LEU A 81 1.39 0.06 -20.01
N VAL A 82 0.96 0.29 -18.78
CA VAL A 82 1.45 -0.44 -17.60
C VAL A 82 0.38 -1.34 -17.01
N THR A 83 0.79 -2.50 -16.53
CA THR A 83 -0.07 -3.45 -15.81
C THR A 83 0.33 -3.43 -14.35
N LEU A 84 -0.44 -2.72 -13.52
CA LEU A 84 -0.15 -2.51 -12.11
C LEU A 84 -1.33 -2.95 -11.23
N PRO A 85 -1.13 -3.19 -9.92
CA PRO A 85 -2.24 -3.48 -9.01
C PRO A 85 -3.28 -2.35 -9.06
N MET A 86 -4.58 -2.71 -9.02
CA MET A 86 -5.69 -1.76 -9.09
C MET A 86 -5.57 -0.61 -8.07
N ASP A 87 -5.04 -0.89 -6.88
CA ASP A 87 -4.86 0.15 -5.85
C ASP A 87 -3.81 1.19 -6.25
N VAL A 88 -2.72 0.74 -6.87
CA VAL A 88 -1.67 1.61 -7.41
C VAL A 88 -2.20 2.45 -8.57
N VAL A 89 -2.92 1.83 -9.50
CA VAL A 89 -3.53 2.53 -10.64
C VAL A 89 -4.53 3.58 -10.16
N LYS A 90 -5.42 3.23 -9.23
CA LYS A 90 -6.38 4.20 -8.67
C LYS A 90 -5.69 5.37 -7.97
N GLN A 91 -4.56 5.13 -7.33
CA GLN A 91 -3.78 6.20 -6.72
C GLN A 91 -3.17 7.11 -7.81
N LEU A 92 -2.53 6.53 -8.83
CA LEU A 92 -1.99 7.27 -9.97
C LEU A 92 -3.06 8.08 -10.72
N VAL A 93 -4.28 7.55 -10.87
CA VAL A 93 -5.40 8.27 -11.48
C VAL A 93 -5.82 9.47 -10.62
N LYS A 94 -5.87 9.33 -9.28
CA LYS A 94 -6.13 10.45 -8.38
C LYS A 94 -5.04 11.52 -8.46
N ASP A 95 -3.80 11.10 -8.62
CA ASP A 95 -2.64 11.98 -8.73
C ASP A 95 -2.48 12.55 -10.16
N ALA A 96 -3.45 12.30 -11.06
CA ALA A 96 -3.43 12.67 -12.47
C ALA A 96 -2.18 12.18 -13.24
N ALA A 97 -1.53 11.14 -12.73
CA ALA A 97 -0.34 10.51 -13.28
C ALA A 97 -0.66 9.33 -14.22
N ALA A 98 -1.87 8.77 -14.14
CA ALA A 98 -2.33 7.69 -15.02
C ALA A 98 -3.81 7.84 -15.40
N ASP A 99 -4.24 7.13 -16.44
CA ASP A 99 -5.61 7.03 -16.90
C ASP A 99 -5.98 5.55 -17.14
N ASP A 100 -6.95 5.06 -16.37
CA ASP A 100 -7.49 3.70 -16.45
C ASP A 100 -8.72 3.59 -17.36
N SER A 101 -9.11 4.68 -18.03
CA SER A 101 -10.21 4.68 -18.99
C SER A 101 -9.92 3.73 -20.14
N LYS A 102 -10.93 2.93 -20.53
CA LYS A 102 -10.83 1.99 -21.65
C LYS A 102 -10.33 2.65 -22.95
N ALA A 103 -10.69 3.91 -23.20
CA ALA A 103 -10.21 4.67 -24.34
C ALA A 103 -8.71 5.00 -24.25
N ALA A 104 -8.23 5.39 -23.07
CA ALA A 104 -6.82 5.70 -22.83
C ALA A 104 -5.94 4.45 -22.92
N VAL A 105 -6.40 3.33 -22.37
CA VAL A 105 -5.76 2.01 -22.48
C VAL A 105 -5.69 1.55 -23.94
N ALA A 106 -6.80 1.65 -24.69
CA ALA A 106 -6.83 1.29 -26.11
C ALA A 106 -5.88 2.17 -26.93
N TYR A 107 -5.86 3.48 -26.66
CA TYR A 107 -4.93 4.42 -27.29
C TYR A 107 -3.48 4.05 -26.99
N ALA A 108 -3.12 3.84 -25.72
CA ALA A 108 -1.77 3.45 -25.34
C ALA A 108 -1.36 2.14 -26.00
N LYS A 109 -2.27 1.16 -26.10
CA LYS A 109 -2.01 -0.12 -26.75
C LYS A 109 -1.68 -0.01 -28.24
N ASP A 110 -2.24 1.00 -28.92
CA ASP A 110 -1.96 1.27 -30.34
C ASP A 110 -0.61 1.97 -30.56
N LEU A 111 0.01 2.52 -29.51
CA LEU A 111 1.28 3.22 -29.65
C LEU A 111 2.44 2.25 -29.96
N PRO A 112 3.31 2.59 -30.93
CA PRO A 112 4.45 1.75 -31.31
C PRO A 112 5.40 1.38 -30.17
N GLN A 113 5.48 2.21 -29.13
CA GLN A 113 6.29 1.92 -27.93
C GLN A 113 5.74 0.77 -27.07
N ASN A 114 4.41 0.56 -27.10
CA ASN A 114 3.70 -0.44 -26.29
C ASN A 114 3.33 -1.69 -27.10
N GLN A 115 3.40 -1.59 -28.43
CA GLN A 115 3.35 -2.74 -29.30
C GLN A 115 4.63 -3.55 -29.09
N ARG A 116 4.58 -4.57 -28.23
CA ARG A 116 5.68 -5.54 -28.06
C ARG A 116 6.15 -5.94 -29.44
N ARG A 117 7.36 -5.53 -29.83
CA ARG A 117 7.98 -5.95 -31.09
C ARG A 117 8.00 -7.47 -31.06
N LYS A 118 7.09 -8.09 -31.82
CA LYS A 118 7.20 -9.51 -32.17
C LYS A 118 8.44 -9.61 -33.07
N THR A 119 9.59 -9.84 -32.46
CA THR A 119 10.70 -10.51 -33.14
C THR A 119 10.32 -11.96 -33.37
#